data_AF-A0A348NKH4-F1
#
_entry.id   AF-A0A348NKH4-F1
#
_cell.length_a   1.000
_cell.length_b   1.000
_cell.length_c   1.000
_cell.angle_alpha   90.00
_cell.angle_beta   90.00
_cell.angle_gamma   90.00
#
_symmetry.space_group_name_H-M   'P 1'
#
loop_
_entity.id
_entity.type
_entity.pdbx_description
1 polymer ?
#
loop_
_entity_poly.entity_id
_entity_poly.type
_entity_poly.pdbx_seq_one_letter_code
_entity_poly.pdbx_strand_id
1 'polypeptide(L)'
;MATTIKDWTLKLRTLGLNVVKTIEKGVTDTRKGIEHTILENELRHRFNLENPYRFEIRDPKEKPNVLTGLAARNAKRYDEDDLFVLYGEPSVTGILAGNILKDLSNGAEYQVENVVSVTMGVTYQNKEHEVPATAVKCKAL
;
A
#
# COMPACT_ATOMS: atom_id res chain seq x y z
N MET A 1 -24.76 15.07 -3.10
CA MET A 1 -23.53 14.72 -2.36
C MET A 1 -22.95 13.43 -2.93
N ALA A 2 -22.09 13.52 -3.95
CA ALA A 2 -21.49 12.37 -4.66
C ALA A 2 -20.13 12.70 -5.32
N THR A 3 -19.33 13.57 -4.68
CA THR A 3 -18.15 14.20 -5.30
C THR A 3 -16.81 13.61 -4.81
N THR A 4 -16.71 13.19 -3.56
CA THR A 4 -15.43 12.78 -2.95
C THR A 4 -14.77 11.53 -3.55
N ILE A 5 -15.54 10.49 -3.91
CA ILE A 5 -14.97 9.26 -4.52
C ILE A 5 -14.46 9.54 -5.94
N LYS A 6 -15.17 10.38 -6.71
CA LYS A 6 -14.74 10.79 -8.06
C LYS A 6 -13.47 11.63 -7.99
N ASP A 7 -13.42 12.60 -7.07
CA ASP A 7 -12.27 13.50 -6.93
C ASP A 7 -11.00 12.75 -6.49
N TRP A 8 -11.12 11.78 -5.58
CA TRP A 8 -9.98 10.97 -5.15
C TRP A 8 -9.46 10.04 -6.25
N THR A 9 -10.37 9.38 -6.97
CA THR A 9 -9.99 8.53 -8.11
C THR A 9 -9.31 9.34 -9.21
N LEU A 10 -9.72 10.60 -9.40
CA LEU A 10 -9.08 11.52 -10.33
C LEU A 10 -7.64 11.83 -9.90
N LYS A 11 -7.43 12.15 -8.62
CA LYS A 11 -6.08 12.39 -8.07
C LYS A 11 -5.15 11.20 -8.26
N LEU A 12 -5.62 9.98 -7.96
CA LEU A 12 -4.83 8.76 -8.14
C LEU A 12 -4.40 8.59 -9.61
N ARG A 13 -5.28 8.88 -10.57
CA ARG A 13 -4.94 8.85 -12.00
C ARG A 13 -3.91 9.91 -12.37
N THR A 14 -3.97 11.10 -11.78
CA THR A 14 -2.95 12.15 -11.99
C THR A 14 -1.57 11.72 -11.49
N LEU A 15 -1.53 10.93 -10.40
CA LEU A 15 -0.30 10.32 -9.89
C LEU A 15 0.17 9.09 -10.68
N GLY A 16 -0.49 8.77 -11.80
CA GLY A 16 -0.17 7.62 -12.65
C GLY A 16 -0.59 6.28 -12.04
N LEU A 17 -1.46 6.27 -11.01
CA LEU A 17 -1.93 5.06 -10.36
C LEU A 17 -3.21 4.54 -11.03
N ASN A 18 -3.20 3.27 -11.39
CA ASN A 18 -4.37 2.60 -11.94
C ASN A 18 -5.24 2.06 -10.79
N VAL A 19 -6.43 2.64 -10.62
CA VAL A 19 -7.38 2.24 -9.56
C VAL A 19 -8.11 0.96 -9.95
N VAL A 20 -7.98 -0.07 -9.11
CA VAL A 20 -8.63 -1.36 -9.31
C VAL A 20 -9.96 -1.37 -8.57
N LYS A 21 -11.06 -1.56 -9.31
CA LYS A 21 -12.37 -1.84 -8.72
C LYS A 21 -12.47 -3.33 -8.44
N THR A 22 -11.99 -3.77 -7.27
CA THR A 22 -12.03 -5.18 -6.90
C THR A 22 -13.48 -5.61 -6.63
N ILE A 23 -14.08 -6.34 -7.57
CA ILE A 23 -15.28 -7.14 -7.33
C ILE A 23 -14.77 -8.53 -6.93
N GLU A 24 -14.94 -8.90 -5.67
CA GLU A 24 -14.45 -10.15 -5.09
C GLU A 24 -14.92 -11.37 -5.90
N LYS A 25 -13.99 -12.16 -6.45
CA LYS A 25 -14.23 -13.56 -6.80
C LYS A 25 -12.93 -14.36 -6.69
N GLY A 26 -13.03 -15.43 -5.90
CA GLY A 26 -11.93 -16.26 -5.40
C GLY A 26 -11.03 -16.88 -6.46
N VAL A 27 -9.82 -17.22 -6.03
CA VAL A 27 -8.76 -17.68 -6.93
C VAL A 27 -8.29 -19.07 -6.53
N THR A 28 -8.31 -19.93 -7.55
CA THR A 28 -7.88 -21.32 -7.59
C THR A 28 -6.42 -21.44 -8.07
N ASP A 29 -5.77 -22.51 -7.61
CA ASP A 29 -4.69 -23.31 -8.21
C ASP A 29 -3.21 -23.12 -7.78
N THR A 30 -2.78 -24.10 -7.00
CA THR A 30 -1.57 -24.20 -6.17
C THR A 30 -0.25 -24.50 -6.92
N ARG A 31 -0.26 -24.90 -8.21
CA ARG A 31 0.98 -25.25 -8.94
C ARG A 31 1.66 -24.09 -9.68
N LYS A 32 0.89 -23.05 -10.02
CA LYS A 32 1.41 -21.72 -10.39
C LYS A 32 1.99 -20.98 -9.18
N GLY A 33 1.68 -21.44 -7.97
CA GLY A 33 2.02 -20.76 -6.72
C GLY A 33 3.51 -20.57 -6.48
N ILE A 34 4.39 -21.53 -6.81
CA ILE A 34 5.81 -21.44 -6.45
C ILE A 34 6.56 -20.40 -7.30
N GLU A 35 6.48 -20.49 -8.63
CA GLU A 35 7.10 -19.50 -9.52
C GLU A 35 6.48 -18.12 -9.34
N HIS A 36 5.16 -18.05 -9.14
CA HIS A 36 4.47 -16.81 -8.83
C HIS A 36 4.93 -16.23 -7.49
N THR A 37 5.14 -17.05 -6.46
CA THR A 37 5.64 -16.59 -5.15
C THR A 37 7.07 -16.08 -5.23
N ILE A 38 7.94 -16.73 -6.01
CA ILE A 38 9.32 -16.25 -6.21
C ILE A 38 9.30 -14.89 -6.92
N LEU A 39 8.58 -14.80 -8.03
CA LEU A 39 8.44 -13.54 -8.77
C LEU A 39 7.83 -12.44 -7.89
N GLU A 40 6.77 -12.75 -7.14
CA GLU A 40 6.13 -11.80 -6.23
C GLU A 40 7.06 -11.32 -5.11
N ASN A 41 7.89 -12.21 -4.56
CA ASN A 41 8.88 -11.85 -3.56
C ASN A 41 9.96 -10.93 -4.14
N GLU A 42 10.44 -11.21 -5.35
CA GLU A 42 11.39 -10.35 -6.06
C GLU A 42 10.77 -8.99 -6.37
N LEU A 43 9.54 -8.96 -6.89
CA LEU A 43 8.83 -7.71 -7.19
C LEU A 43 8.58 -6.88 -5.92
N ARG A 44 8.21 -7.51 -4.80
CA ARG A 44 8.12 -6.85 -3.50
C ARG A 44 9.47 -6.31 -3.05
N HIS A 45 10.54 -7.09 -3.20
CA HIS A 45 11.89 -6.65 -2.85
C HIS A 45 12.31 -5.43 -3.67
N ARG A 46 12.08 -5.46 -4.99
CA ARG A 46 12.32 -4.33 -5.89
C ARG A 46 11.51 -3.10 -5.50
N PHE A 47 10.21 -3.26 -5.24
CA PHE A 47 9.36 -2.19 -4.74
C PHE A 47 9.94 -1.57 -3.46
N ASN A 48 10.38 -2.39 -2.51
CA ASN A 48 10.95 -1.91 -1.24
C ASN A 48 12.28 -1.19 -1.43
N LEU A 49 13.11 -1.63 -2.39
CA LEU A 49 14.37 -0.96 -2.74
C LEU A 49 14.14 0.41 -3.37
N GLU A 50 13.13 0.51 -4.25
CA GLU A 50 12.73 1.79 -4.87
C GLU A 50 12.07 2.74 -3.86
N ASN A 51 11.49 2.20 -2.79
CA ASN A 51 10.71 2.96 -1.79
C ASN A 51 11.20 2.65 -0.36
N PRO A 52 12.31 3.27 0.10
CA PRO A 52 12.97 2.90 1.35
C PRO A 52 12.27 3.39 2.62
N TYR A 53 11.26 4.25 2.52
CA TYR A 53 10.53 4.80 3.65
C TYR A 53 9.72 3.71 4.37
N ARG A 54 9.93 3.57 5.68
CA ARG A 54 9.32 2.53 6.50
C ARG A 54 8.26 3.10 7.41
N PHE A 55 7.13 2.41 7.47
CA PHE A 55 5.98 2.80 8.25
C PHE A 55 5.57 1.68 9.19
N GLU A 56 5.27 2.03 10.43
CA GLU A 56 4.54 1.18 11.36
C GLU A 56 3.04 1.45 11.20
N ILE A 57 2.24 0.39 11.12
CA ILE A 57 0.78 0.49 11.00
C ILE A 57 0.16 -0.12 12.23
N ARG A 58 -0.70 0.63 12.91
CA ARG A 58 -1.34 0.17 14.16
C ARG A 58 -2.81 0.54 14.21
N ASP A 59 -3.60 -0.26 14.92
CA ASP A 59 -4.95 0.15 15.32
C ASP A 59 -4.82 1.20 16.44
N PRO A 60 -5.50 2.36 16.36
CA PRO A 60 -5.49 3.35 17.43
C PRO A 60 -5.96 2.82 18.79
N LYS A 61 -6.74 1.73 18.82
CA LYS A 61 -7.22 1.08 20.04
C LYS A 61 -6.21 0.10 20.64
N GLU A 62 -5.24 -0.36 19.86
CA GLU A 62 -4.21 -1.26 20.33
C GLU A 62 -3.05 -0.49 20.96
N LYS A 63 -2.61 -0.94 22.13
CA LYS A 63 -1.40 -0.39 22.73
C LYS A 63 -0.19 -0.83 21.89
N PRO A 64 0.75 0.07 21.60
CA PRO A 64 1.96 -0.29 20.87
C PRO A 64 2.70 -1.39 21.65
N ASN A 65 2.99 -2.51 20.98
CA ASN A 65 3.76 -3.60 21.55
C ASN A 65 5.11 -3.70 20.80
N VAL A 66 6.09 -4.39 21.37
CA VAL A 66 7.44 -4.48 20.77
C VAL A 66 7.42 -5.24 19.42
N LEU A 67 6.43 -6.10 19.20
CA LEU A 67 6.25 -6.86 17.96
C LEU A 67 5.64 -6.01 16.82
N THR A 68 4.89 -4.94 17.09
CA THR A 68 4.34 -4.07 16.02
C THR A 68 5.45 -3.34 15.26
N GLY A 69 6.55 -3.01 15.94
CA GLY A 69 7.76 -2.45 15.32
C GLY A 69 8.47 -3.41 14.36
N LEU A 70 8.28 -4.73 14.49
CA LEU A 70 8.83 -5.72 13.57
C LEU A 70 8.03 -5.85 12.27
N ALA A 71 6.80 -5.31 12.23
CA ALA A 71 5.92 -5.34 11.06
C ALA A 71 6.06 -4.08 10.18
N ALA A 72 7.19 -3.37 10.25
CA ALA A 72 7.44 -2.19 9.45
C ALA A 72 7.29 -2.50 7.95
N ARG A 73 6.57 -1.65 7.23
CA ARG A 73 6.32 -1.81 5.79
C ARG A 73 6.89 -0.65 5.02
N ASN A 74 7.46 -0.97 3.87
CA ASN A 74 7.92 0.04 2.92
C ASN A 74 6.72 0.65 2.20
N ALA A 75 6.76 1.96 1.98
CA ALA A 75 5.77 2.65 1.18
C ALA A 75 6.40 3.70 0.28
N LYS A 76 5.81 3.88 -0.91
CA LYS A 76 6.04 5.06 -1.72
C LYS A 76 5.26 6.22 -1.12
N ARG A 77 5.93 7.35 -0.91
CA ARG A 77 5.36 8.57 -0.32
C ARG A 77 5.07 9.59 -1.42
N TYR A 78 3.88 10.17 -1.39
CA TYR A 78 3.47 11.31 -2.21
C TYR A 78 3.20 12.47 -1.24
N ASP A 79 4.26 13.22 -0.94
CA ASP A 79 4.30 14.26 0.11
C ASP A 79 3.21 15.32 -0.01
N GLU A 80 2.85 15.71 -1.23
CA GLU A 80 1.90 16.79 -1.49
C GLU A 80 0.45 16.41 -1.16
N ASP A 81 0.14 15.12 -1.04
CA ASP A 81 -1.23 14.60 -0.92
C ASP A 81 -1.48 13.76 0.34
N ASP A 82 -0.51 13.68 1.27
CA ASP A 82 -0.53 12.77 2.43
C ASP A 82 -0.91 11.33 2.01
N LEU A 83 -0.39 10.90 0.87
CA LEU A 83 -0.70 9.62 0.25
C LEU A 83 0.50 8.68 0.33
N PHE A 84 0.23 7.47 0.79
CA PHE A 84 1.22 6.42 0.90
C PHE A 84 0.75 5.19 0.12
N VAL A 85 1.64 4.58 -0.65
CA VAL A 85 1.34 3.38 -1.43
C VAL A 85 2.20 2.24 -0.92
N LEU A 86 1.57 1.19 -0.42
CA LEU A 86 2.22 0.00 0.13
C LEU A 86 2.08 -1.18 -0.81
N TYR A 87 3.06 -2.07 -0.83
CA TYR A 87 2.99 -3.28 -1.63
C TYR A 87 1.88 -4.23 -1.14
N GLY A 88 1.14 -4.84 -2.08
CA GLY A 88 0.10 -5.84 -1.82
C GLY A 88 -1.31 -5.25 -1.80
N GLU A 89 -2.31 -6.12 -1.98
CA GLU A 89 -3.73 -5.74 -1.96
C GLU A 89 -4.22 -5.38 -0.54
N PRO A 90 -5.27 -4.55 -0.41
CA PRO A 90 -5.87 -4.20 0.89
C PRO A 90 -6.24 -5.43 1.75
N SER A 91 -6.71 -6.51 1.11
CA SER A 91 -7.07 -7.77 1.74
C SER A 91 -5.88 -8.48 2.41
N VAL A 92 -4.68 -8.33 1.84
CA VAL A 92 -3.43 -8.92 2.33
C VAL A 92 -2.75 -7.98 3.32
N THR A 93 -2.80 -6.67 3.05
CA THR A 93 -2.16 -5.69 3.92
C THR A 93 -2.92 -5.52 5.23
N GLY A 94 -4.24 -5.73 5.26
CA GLY A 94 -5.07 -5.60 6.45
C GLY A 94 -5.18 -4.15 6.95
N ILE A 95 -4.89 -3.17 6.08
CA ILE A 95 -4.95 -1.75 6.43
C ILE A 95 -6.38 -1.26 6.25
N LEU A 96 -6.91 -0.60 7.28
CA LEU A 96 -8.27 -0.10 7.33
C LEU A 96 -8.28 1.40 7.61
N ALA A 97 -9.39 2.05 7.25
CA ALA A 97 -9.64 3.43 7.67
C ALA A 97 -9.67 3.52 9.20
N GLY A 98 -9.03 4.54 9.75
CA GLY A 98 -8.85 4.76 11.18
C GLY A 98 -7.52 4.25 11.73
N ASN A 99 -6.78 3.38 11.02
CA ASN A 99 -5.43 2.99 11.43
C ASN A 99 -4.49 4.20 11.51
N ILE A 100 -3.46 4.09 12.34
CA ILE A 100 -2.37 5.07 12.42
C ILE A 100 -1.20 4.53 11.62
N LEU A 101 -0.73 5.35 10.69
CA LEU A 101 0.50 5.17 9.95
C LEU A 101 1.59 6.03 10.61
N LYS A 102 2.65 5.41 11.12
CA LYS A 102 3.76 6.12 11.74
C LYS A 102 5.01 6.00 10.88
N ASP A 103 5.54 7.13 10.44
CA ASP A 103 6.81 7.21 9.72
C ASP A 103 7.97 6.95 10.70
N LEU A 104 8.73 5.89 10.45
CA LEU A 104 9.83 5.49 11.34
C LEU A 104 11.10 6.34 11.15
N SER A 105 11.16 7.18 10.11
CA SER A 105 12.31 8.06 9.87
C SER A 105 12.32 9.28 10.77
N ASN A 106 11.14 9.84 11.05
CA ASN A 106 10.97 11.10 11.80
C ASN A 106 9.94 11.00 12.94
N GLY A 107 9.23 9.87 13.07
CA GLY A 107 8.22 9.66 14.09
C GLY A 107 6.87 10.32 13.82
N ALA A 108 6.66 10.92 12.64
CA ALA A 108 5.39 11.56 12.28
C ALA A 108 4.26 10.53 12.22
N GLU A 109 3.08 10.90 12.70
CA GLU A 109 1.91 10.03 12.74
C GLU A 109 0.81 10.59 11.84
N TYR A 110 0.14 9.70 11.13
CA TYR A 110 -0.93 10.02 10.20
C TYR A 110 -2.10 9.07 10.43
N GLN A 111 -3.33 9.58 10.39
CA GLN A 111 -4.53 8.76 10.45
C GLN A 111 -5.00 8.39 9.04
N VAL A 112 -5.23 7.11 8.78
CA VAL A 112 -5.76 6.62 7.50
C VAL A 112 -7.23 7.03 7.36
N GLU A 113 -7.56 7.81 6.33
CA GLU A 113 -8.93 8.21 6.02
C GLU A 113 -9.58 7.28 4.98
N ASN A 114 -8.79 6.84 3.99
CA ASN A 114 -9.29 6.05 2.87
C ASN A 114 -8.24 5.03 2.41
N VAL A 115 -8.70 3.87 1.97
CA VAL A 115 -7.89 2.76 1.47
C VAL A 115 -8.43 2.32 0.11
N VAL A 116 -7.56 2.29 -0.90
CA VAL A 116 -7.94 1.94 -2.27
C VAL A 116 -6.93 0.95 -2.85
N SER A 117 -7.41 -0.05 -3.58
CA SER A 117 -6.56 -0.95 -4.36
C SER A 117 -6.09 -0.25 -5.64
N VAL A 118 -4.78 -0.26 -5.88
CA VAL A 118 -4.16 0.32 -7.07
C VAL A 118 -3.12 -0.64 -7.65
N THR A 119 -2.70 -0.44 -8.89
CA THR A 119 -1.48 -1.08 -9.42
C THR A 119 -0.33 -0.08 -9.54
N MET A 120 0.87 -0.60 -9.35
CA MET A 120 2.14 0.13 -9.44
C MET A 120 3.03 -0.55 -10.46
N GLY A 121 3.68 0.23 -11.33
CA GLY A 121 4.75 -0.26 -12.19
C GLY A 121 6.02 -0.49 -11.36
N VAL A 122 6.62 -1.67 -11.50
CA VAL A 122 7.94 -2.02 -10.93
C VAL A 122 8.80 -2.57 -12.06
N THR A 123 10.04 -2.08 -12.17
CA THR A 123 10.97 -2.56 -13.20
C THR A 123 11.83 -3.70 -12.66
N TYR A 124 11.70 -4.87 -13.28
CA TYR A 124 12.50 -6.05 -12.97
C TYR A 124 13.05 -6.67 -14.25
N GLN A 125 14.36 -6.92 -14.31
CA GLN A 125 15.04 -7.49 -15.49
C GLN A 125 14.75 -6.74 -16.81
N ASN A 126 14.76 -5.40 -16.79
CA ASN A 126 14.43 -4.52 -17.91
C ASN A 126 13.00 -4.71 -18.47
N LYS A 127 12.10 -5.29 -17.70
CA LYS A 127 10.66 -5.39 -18.00
C LYS A 127 9.87 -4.66 -16.93
N GLU A 128 8.83 -3.96 -17.37
CA GLU A 128 7.87 -3.34 -16.47
C GLU A 128 6.80 -4.36 -16.08
N HIS A 129 6.58 -4.50 -14.77
CA HIS A 129 5.57 -5.36 -14.20
C HIS A 129 4.59 -4.52 -13.40
N GLU A 130 3.29 -4.74 -13.61
CA GLU A 130 2.28 -4.16 -12.73
C GLU A 130 2.12 -5.04 -11.50
N VAL A 131 2.27 -4.45 -10.31
CA VAL A 131 2.08 -5.14 -9.02
C VAL A 131 0.88 -4.58 -8.29
N PRO A 132 0.12 -5.42 -7.57
CA PRO A 132 -0.94 -4.94 -6.70
C PRO A 132 -0.36 -4.14 -5.53
N ALA A 133 -1.01 -3.03 -5.21
CA ALA A 133 -0.62 -2.15 -4.13
C ALA A 133 -1.84 -1.56 -3.42
N THR A 134 -1.62 -1.11 -2.19
CA THR A 134 -2.62 -0.47 -1.34
C THR A 134 -2.27 1.00 -1.22
N ALA A 135 -3.08 1.86 -1.83
CA ALA A 135 -2.99 3.31 -1.66
C ALA A 135 -3.79 3.72 -0.43
N VAL A 136 -3.14 4.39 0.52
CA VAL A 136 -3.77 4.95 1.72
C VAL A 136 -3.67 6.46 1.70
N LYS A 137 -4.82 7.12 1.75
CA LYS A 137 -4.88 8.56 1.99
C LYS A 137 -4.93 8.78 3.48
N CYS A 138 -4.05 9.62 3.98
CA CYS A 138 -3.99 9.94 5.38
C CYS A 138 -4.23 11.42 5.65
N LYS A 139 -4.37 11.71 6.93
CA LYS A 139 -4.37 13.05 7.50
C LYS A 139 -3.35 13.09 8.63
N ALA A 140 -2.46 14.08 8.62
CA ALA A 140 -1.50 14.28 9.70
C ALA A 140 -2.19 14.46 11.06
N LEU A 141 -1.61 13.88 12.11
CA LEU A 141 -2.07 13.96 13.51
C LEU A 141 -1.29 15.01 14.30
#